data_AF-A0A497LZ51-F1
#
_entry.id   AF-A0A497LZ51-F1
#
_cell.length_a   1.000
_cell.length_b   1.000
_cell.length_c   1.000
_cell.angle_alpha   90.00
_cell.angle_beta   90.00
_cell.angle_gamma   90.00
#
_symmetry.space_group_name_H-M   'P 1'
#
loop_
_entity.id
_entity.type
_entity.pdbx_description
1 polymer ?
#
loop_
_entity_poly.entity_id
_entity_poly.type
_entity_poly.pdbx_seq_one_letter_code
_entity_poly.pdbx_strand_id
1 'polypeptide(L)'
;VSGINPRHAQIQAALSLGDRKVGKVIEMTAEYGGGLGAWRKALKETNIRLEDYLQRKTDREKLPWSHIQIDLNSSSSINKLESRH
;
A
#
# COMPACT_ATOMS: atom_id res chain seq x y z
N VAL A 1 23.54 5.01 5.68
CA VAL A 1 22.20 4.65 5.16
C VAL A 1 21.17 5.18 6.14
N SER A 2 20.40 6.20 5.78
CA SER A 2 19.26 6.66 6.58
C SER A 2 18.21 5.56 6.56
N GLY A 3 18.09 4.79 7.63
CA GLY A 3 17.13 3.70 7.72
C GLY A 3 15.72 4.24 7.53
N ILE A 4 14.95 3.63 6.61
CA ILE A 4 13.52 3.92 6.46
C ILE A 4 12.88 3.79 7.85
N ASN A 5 12.16 4.84 8.28
CA ASN A 5 11.42 4.80 9.53
C ASN A 5 10.45 3.60 9.47
N PRO A 6 10.51 2.65 10.42
CA PRO A 6 9.73 1.41 10.37
C PRO A 6 8.24 1.64 10.14
N ARG A 7 7.68 2.72 10.68
CA ARG A 7 6.26 3.07 10.50
C ARG A 7 5.93 3.43 9.05
N HIS A 8 6.83 4.11 8.34
CA HIS A 8 6.65 4.39 6.92
C HIS A 8 6.72 3.11 6.10
N ALA A 9 7.66 2.20 6.41
CA ALA A 9 7.72 0.89 5.75
C ALA A 9 6.42 0.09 5.95
N GLN A 10 5.83 0.13 7.15
CA GLN A 10 4.56 -0.55 7.44
C GLN A 10 3.39 0.05 6.66
N ILE A 11 3.31 1.38 6.57
CA ILE A 11 2.30 2.05 5.75
C ILE A 11 2.48 1.67 4.28
N GLN A 12 3.71 1.71 3.76
CA GLN A 12 4.02 1.31 2.38
C GLN A 12 3.65 -0.15 2.10
N ALA A 13 3.95 -1.06 3.03
CA ALA A 13 3.55 -2.45 2.93
C ALA A 13 2.02 -2.58 2.91
N ALA A 14 1.30 -1.91 3.82
CA ALA A 14 -0.17 -1.95 3.84
C ALA A 14 -0.81 -1.36 2.58
N LEU A 15 -0.23 -0.31 1.99
CA LEU A 15 -0.66 0.25 0.71
C LEU A 15 -0.43 -0.74 -0.44
N SER A 16 0.73 -1.39 -0.48
CA SER A 16 1.07 -2.39 -1.49
C SER A 16 0.24 -3.67 -1.35
N LEU A 17 -0.15 -4.00 -0.12
CA LEU A 17 -0.93 -5.17 0.23
C LEU A 17 -2.45 -4.86 0.37
N GLY A 18 -2.86 -3.68 -0.10
CA GLY A 18 -4.14 -3.06 0.26
C GLY A 18 -5.37 -3.82 -0.22
N ASP A 19 -6.36 -3.91 0.66
CA ASP A 19 -7.73 -4.35 0.38
C ASP A 19 -8.75 -3.22 0.57
N ARG A 20 -10.04 -3.52 0.43
CA ARG A 20 -11.12 -2.53 0.65
C ARG A 20 -11.08 -1.90 2.04
N LYS A 21 -10.56 -2.59 3.06
CA LYS A 21 -10.43 -2.06 4.42
C LYS A 21 -9.31 -1.02 4.50
N VAL A 22 -8.18 -1.26 3.84
CA VAL A 22 -7.10 -0.25 3.70
C VAL A 22 -7.60 0.98 2.96
N GLY A 23 -8.43 0.81 1.92
CA GLY A 23 -9.07 1.93 1.21
C GLY A 23 -9.79 2.90 2.15
N LYS A 24 -10.55 2.38 3.13
CA LYS A 24 -11.24 3.23 4.13
C LYS A 24 -10.27 3.98 5.04
N VAL A 25 -9.14 3.38 5.40
CA VAL A 25 -8.10 4.04 6.20
C VAL A 25 -7.47 5.20 5.42
N ILE A 26 -7.20 5.01 4.13
CA ILE A 26 -6.61 6.04 3.26
C ILE A 26 -7.55 7.24 3.15
N GLU A 27 -8.84 6.99 2.89
CA GLU A 27 -9.87 8.03 2.78
C GLU A 27 -9.92 8.89 4.05
N MET A 28 -10.09 8.27 5.22
CA MET A 28 -10.14 9.01 6.49
C MET A 28 -8.82 9.71 6.82
N THR A 29 -7.69 9.11 6.44
CA THR A 29 -6.38 9.76 6.62
C THR A 29 -6.27 11.03 5.79
N ALA A 30 -6.77 11.04 4.56
CA ALA A 30 -6.83 12.22 3.72
C ALA A 30 -7.74 13.30 4.33
N GLU A 31 -8.91 12.92 4.84
CA GLU A 31 -9.83 13.83 5.54
C GLU A 31 -9.20 14.47 6.79
N TYR A 32 -8.30 13.75 7.48
CA TYR A 32 -7.59 14.25 8.66
C TYR A 32 -6.28 15.00 8.36
N GLY A 33 -5.95 15.24 7.09
CA GLY A 33 -4.78 16.03 6.68
C GLY A 33 -3.49 15.25 6.38
N GLY A 34 -3.56 13.93 6.20
CA GLY A 34 -2.51 13.14 5.54
C GLY A 34 -1.25 12.79 6.36
N GLY A 35 -1.05 13.40 7.53
CA GLY A 35 0.13 13.16 8.37
C GLY A 35 0.10 11.82 9.15
N LEU A 36 1.21 11.47 9.82
CA LEU A 36 1.27 10.26 10.68
C LEU A 36 0.25 10.26 11.83
N GLY A 37 -0.14 11.46 12.31
CA GLY A 37 -1.22 11.61 13.30
C GLY A 37 -2.58 11.24 12.72
N ALA A 38 -2.86 11.63 11.47
CA ALA A 38 -4.06 11.26 10.73
C ALA A 38 -4.14 9.74 10.52
N TRP A 39 -3.03 9.11 10.11
CA TRP A 39 -2.93 7.65 10.02
C TRP A 39 -3.24 6.95 11.33
N ARG A 40 -2.66 7.43 12.44
CA ARG A 40 -2.89 6.83 13.77
C ARG A 40 -4.36 6.94 14.19
N LYS A 41 -5.01 8.07 13.88
CA LYS A 41 -6.43 8.29 14.17
C LYS A 41 -7.30 7.38 13.30
N ALA A 42 -7.06 7.35 11.99
CA ALA A 42 -7.82 6.54 11.04
C ALA A 42 -7.75 5.03 11.33
N LEU A 43 -6.56 4.52 11.66
CA LEU A 43 -6.37 3.12 12.07
C LEU A 43 -7.14 2.77 13.34
N LYS A 44 -7.17 3.69 14.32
CA LYS A 44 -7.91 3.49 15.56
C LYS A 44 -9.42 3.46 15.32
N GLU A 45 -9.94 4.37 14.49
CA GLU A 45 -11.38 4.46 14.21
C GLU A 45 -11.91 3.31 13.36
N THR A 46 -11.10 2.78 12.44
CA THR A 46 -11.44 1.57 11.67
C THR A 46 -11.19 0.26 12.42
N ASN A 47 -10.57 0.32 13.61
CA ASN A 47 -10.11 -0.85 14.36
C ASN A 47 -9.22 -1.78 13.51
N ILE A 48 -8.38 -1.19 12.64
CA ILE A 48 -7.46 -1.91 11.76
C ILE A 48 -6.05 -1.84 12.34
N ARG A 49 -5.38 -2.98 12.38
CA ARG A 49 -3.98 -3.08 12.78
C ARG A 49 -3.10 -3.25 11.55
N LEU A 50 -2.08 -2.40 11.41
CA LEU A 50 -1.12 -2.50 10.29
C LEU A 50 -0.38 -3.84 10.32
N GLU A 51 -0.17 -4.41 11.51
CA GLU A 51 0.49 -5.71 11.67
C GLU A 51 -0.24 -6.86 10.96
N ASP A 52 -1.56 -6.76 10.80
CA ASP A 52 -2.36 -7.77 10.10
C ASP A 52 -1.98 -7.85 8.61
N TYR A 53 -1.49 -6.75 8.04
CA TYR A 53 -1.00 -6.71 6.66
C TYR A 53 0.46 -7.15 6.54
N LEU A 54 1.22 -7.20 7.63
CA LEU A 54 2.60 -7.69 7.62
C LEU A 54 2.67 -9.23 7.70
N GLN A 55 1.55 -9.88 8.02
CA GLN A 55 1.48 -11.33 8.04
C GLN A 55 1.55 -11.90 6.63
N ARG A 56 2.27 -13.01 6.50
CA ARG A 56 2.39 -13.73 5.23
C ARG A 56 1.02 -14.27 4.84
N LYS A 57 0.44 -13.73 3.77
CA LYS A 57 -0.78 -14.31 3.17
C LYS A 57 -0.45 -15.70 2.63
N THR A 58 -1.32 -16.65 2.89
CA THR A 58 -1.18 -18.01 2.37
C THR A 58 -1.51 -18.04 0.88
N ASP A 59 -0.89 -18.94 0.10
CA ASP A 59 -1.05 -19.01 -1.37
C ASP A 59 -2.50 -19.22 -1.85
N ARG A 60 -3.42 -19.51 -0.92
CA ARG A 60 -4.85 -19.76 -1.18
C ARG A 60 -5.72 -18.51 -1.01
N GLU A 61 -5.18 -17.43 -0.45
CA GLU A 61 -5.93 -16.19 -0.25
C GLU A 61 -5.90 -15.33 -1.51
N LYS A 62 -7.08 -15.04 -2.08
CA LYS A 62 -7.19 -14.12 -3.20
C LYS A 62 -6.65 -12.76 -2.77
N LEU A 63 -5.54 -12.38 -3.39
CA LEU A 63 -4.93 -11.08 -3.14
C LEU A 63 -5.94 -9.99 -3.49
N PRO A 64 -6.05 -8.94 -2.68
CA PRO A 64 -7.08 -7.95 -2.87
C PRO A 64 -6.96 -7.16 -4.18
N TRP A 65 -5.78 -7.05 -4.79
CA TRP A 65 -5.57 -6.49 -6.13
C TRP A 65 -5.79 -7.49 -7.28
N SER A 66 -6.20 -8.73 -7.00
CA SER A 66 -6.48 -9.74 -8.05
C SER A 66 -7.60 -9.32 -9.01
N HIS A 67 -8.40 -8.31 -8.65
CA HIS A 67 -9.44 -7.74 -9.52
C HIS A 67 -8.91 -6.61 -10.42
N ILE A 68 -7.68 -6.14 -10.24
CA ILE A 68 -7.09 -5.10 -11.09
C ILE A 68 -6.65 -5.78 -12.38
N GLN A 69 -7.48 -5.70 -13.42
CA GLN A 69 -7.11 -6.06 -14.79
C GLN A 69 -6.21 -4.95 -15.34
N ILE A 70 -4.90 -5.19 -15.36
CA ILE A 70 -3.98 -4.26 -16.00
C ILE A 70 -3.87 -4.68 -17.47
N ASP A 71 -4.61 -4.01 -18.36
CA ASP A 71 -4.36 -4.06 -19.81
C ASP A 71 -3.06 -3.28 -20.11
N LEU A 72 -1.92 -3.87 -19.74
CA LEU A 72 -0.65 -3.37 -20.23
C LEU A 72 -0.48 -3.83 -21.67
N ASN A 73 -0.78 -2.95 -22.63
CA ASN A 73 -0.13 -2.99 -23.93
C ASN A 73 1.38 -2.77 -23.72
N SER A 74 2.06 -3.84 -23.31
CA SER A 74 3.47 -3.90 -22.90
C SER A 74 4.43 -3.90 -24.08
N SER A 75 4.15 -3.14 -25.14
CA SER A 75 4.99 -3.14 -26.35
C SER A 75 5.85 -1.88 -26.54
N SER A 76 5.71 -0.83 -25.72
CA SER A 76 6.38 0.45 -26.01
C SER A 76 7.20 1.11 -24.90
N SER A 77 7.22 0.60 -23.67
CA SER A 77 7.91 1.31 -22.56
C SER A 77 9.23 0.70 -22.09
N ILE A 78 9.73 -0.39 -22.70
CA ILE A 78 10.97 -1.04 -22.27
C ILE A 78 12.24 -0.35 -22.82
N ASN A 79 12.12 0.52 -23.83
CA ASN A 79 13.28 1.10 -24.53
C ASN A 79 13.86 2.39 -23.92
N LYS A 80 13.39 2.88 -22.76
CA LYS A 80 13.85 4.19 -22.23
C LYS A 80 14.72 4.12 -20.97
N LEU A 81 15.05 2.93 -20.47
CA LEU A 81 15.89 2.76 -19.28
C LEU A 81 17.35 2.35 -19.58
N GLU A 82 17.70 2.02 -20.82
CA GLU A 82 19.07 1.59 -21.18
C GLU A 82 19.98 2.67 -21.80
N SER A 83 19.50 3.90 -22.04
CA SER A 83 20.32 4.97 -22.63
C SER A 83 20.79 6.03 -21.64
N ARG A 84 21.23 5.60 -20.46
CA ARG A 84 22.10 6.38 -19.57
C ARG A 84 23.20 5.48 -19.02
N HIS A 85 24.11 5.11 -19.92
CA HIS A 85 25.50 4.79 -19.60
C HIS A 85 26.40 5.73 -20.39
#